data_AF-A0A949UIE3-F1
#
_entry.id   AF-A0A949UIE3-F1
#
_cell.length_a   1.000
_cell.length_b   1.000
_cell.length_c   1.000
_cell.angle_alpha   90.00
_cell.angle_beta   90.00
_cell.angle_gamma   90.00
#
_symmetry.space_group_name_H-M   'P 1'
#
loop_
_entity.id
_entity.type
_entity.pdbx_description
1 polymer ?
#
loop_
_entity_poly.entity_id
_entity_poly.type
_entity_poly.pdbx_seq_one_letter_code
_entity_poly.pdbx_strand_id
1 'polypeptide(L)'
;MVTAQKVPAIVNGVNVDDLFTTIDAVKATPSIAKFRFRIQNQWQGASRNHSIVNTFEGAGRQHSRTTPFVLEADEPQVLLGKDSAANPVEHLLHALASCLTTSMVYHAAARGIQIEEVESSLEGDID
;
A
#
# COMPACT_ATOMS: atom_id res chain seq x y z
N MET A 1 -7.10 -37.27 -19.08
CA MET A 1 -5.81 -36.54 -19.16
C MET A 1 -5.82 -35.50 -18.07
N VAL A 2 -4.97 -35.64 -17.06
CA VAL A 2 -4.81 -34.64 -15.99
C VAL A 2 -3.91 -33.55 -16.58
N THR A 3 -4.44 -32.36 -16.78
CA THR A 3 -3.66 -31.18 -17.17
C THR A 3 -2.66 -30.89 -16.05
N ALA A 4 -1.36 -30.98 -16.35
CA ALA A 4 -0.32 -30.56 -15.42
C ALA A 4 -0.46 -29.06 -15.16
N GLN A 5 -0.73 -28.69 -13.91
CA GLN A 5 -0.88 -27.31 -13.49
C GLN A 5 0.52 -26.68 -13.42
N LYS A 6 0.78 -25.67 -14.26
CA LYS A 6 2.05 -24.93 -14.26
C LYS A 6 2.24 -24.27 -12.89
N VAL A 7 3.37 -24.52 -12.23
CA VAL A 7 3.72 -23.85 -10.97
C VAL A 7 3.94 -22.36 -11.27
N PRO A 8 3.28 -21.44 -10.55
CA PRO A 8 3.42 -20.00 -10.81
C PRO A 8 4.86 -19.56 -10.55
N ALA A 9 5.39 -18.74 -11.46
CA ALA A 9 6.70 -18.13 -11.26
C ALA A 9 6.61 -17.05 -10.16
N ILE A 10 7.40 -17.22 -9.10
CA ILE A 10 7.46 -16.29 -7.96
C ILE A 10 8.85 -15.67 -7.90
N VAL A 11 8.94 -14.34 -7.92
CA VAL A 11 10.20 -13.58 -7.74
C VAL A 11 9.98 -12.52 -6.67
N ASN A 12 10.83 -12.46 -5.66
CA ASN A 12 10.70 -11.55 -4.49
C ASN A 12 9.30 -11.63 -3.81
N GLY A 13 8.67 -12.81 -3.81
CA GLY A 13 7.31 -13.01 -3.26
C GLY A 13 6.17 -12.54 -4.17
N VAL A 14 6.46 -12.03 -5.37
CA VAL A 14 5.46 -11.60 -6.36
C VAL A 14 5.17 -12.74 -7.34
N ASN A 15 3.90 -13.08 -7.54
CA ASN A 15 3.48 -13.94 -8.65
C ASN A 15 3.60 -13.18 -9.97
N VAL A 16 4.67 -13.46 -10.71
CA VAL A 16 4.95 -12.72 -11.95
C VAL A 16 4.02 -13.13 -13.09
N ASP A 17 3.48 -14.35 -13.07
CA ASP A 17 2.46 -14.77 -14.05
C ASP A 17 1.17 -13.94 -13.89
N ASP A 18 0.71 -13.71 -12.65
CA ASP A 18 -0.47 -12.87 -12.37
C ASP A 18 -0.22 -11.38 -12.68
N LEU A 19 1.00 -10.90 -12.42
CA LEU A 19 1.40 -9.53 -12.74
C LEU A 19 1.28 -9.25 -14.24
N PHE A 20 1.86 -10.12 -15.08
CA PHE A 20 1.79 -9.95 -16.53
C PHE A 20 0.37 -10.15 -17.06
N THR A 21 -0.40 -11.09 -16.48
CA THR A 21 -1.83 -11.23 -16.79
C THR A 21 -2.60 -9.93 -16.53
N THR A 22 -2.32 -9.27 -15.39
CA THR A 22 -2.92 -7.98 -15.04
C THR A 22 -2.51 -6.87 -16.03
N ILE A 23 -1.23 -6.82 -16.40
CA ILE A 23 -0.71 -5.86 -17.38
C ILE A 23 -1.43 -6.03 -18.73
N ASP A 24 -1.59 -7.25 -19.22
CA ASP A 24 -2.24 -7.52 -20.50
C ASP A 24 -3.74 -7.20 -20.45
N ALA A 25 -4.41 -7.47 -19.32
CA ALA A 25 -5.78 -7.05 -19.10
C ALA A 25 -5.94 -5.51 -19.15
N VAL A 26 -5.00 -4.77 -18.55
CA VAL A 26 -4.99 -3.30 -18.59
C VAL A 26 -4.70 -2.79 -20.02
N LYS A 27 -3.75 -3.37 -20.75
CA LYS A 27 -3.50 -3.00 -22.16
C LYS A 27 -4.75 -3.20 -23.02
N ALA A 28 -5.44 -4.31 -22.81
CA ALA A 28 -6.67 -4.63 -23.53
C ALA A 28 -7.85 -3.73 -23.12
N THR A 29 -7.91 -3.30 -21.85
CA THR A 29 -8.98 -2.45 -21.33
C THR A 29 -8.41 -1.39 -20.39
N PRO A 30 -7.94 -0.24 -20.92
CA PRO A 30 -7.24 0.76 -20.10
C PRO A 30 -8.06 1.33 -18.92
N SER A 31 -9.39 1.29 -19.01
CA SER A 31 -10.27 1.77 -17.94
C SER A 31 -10.17 0.95 -16.64
N ILE A 32 -9.78 -0.34 -16.69
CA ILE A 32 -9.65 -1.15 -15.47
C ILE A 32 -8.42 -0.77 -14.62
N ALA A 33 -7.49 0.03 -15.16
CA ALA A 33 -6.39 0.62 -14.40
C ALA A 33 -6.80 1.83 -13.54
N LYS A 34 -8.04 2.31 -13.64
CA LYS A 34 -8.53 3.40 -12.79
C LYS A 34 -8.88 2.88 -11.41
N PHE A 35 -8.25 3.45 -10.39
CA PHE A 35 -8.52 3.16 -8.99
C PHE A 35 -8.85 4.45 -8.24
N ARG A 36 -9.78 4.36 -7.29
CA ARG A 36 -10.09 5.41 -6.32
C ARG A 36 -10.07 4.83 -4.92
N PHE A 37 -9.00 5.12 -4.20
CA PHE A 37 -8.86 4.78 -2.78
C PHE A 37 -9.54 5.83 -1.91
N ARG A 38 -10.04 5.41 -0.75
CA ARG A 38 -10.80 6.25 0.18
C ARG A 38 -10.40 5.90 1.61
N ILE A 39 -10.43 6.91 2.47
CA ILE A 39 -10.22 6.79 3.90
C ILE A 39 -11.23 7.72 4.60
N GLN A 40 -11.72 7.31 5.75
CA GLN A 40 -12.58 8.14 6.61
C GLN A 40 -11.84 8.43 7.90
N ASN A 41 -11.98 9.62 8.48
CA ASN A 41 -11.30 9.99 9.72
C ASN A 41 -12.31 10.48 10.74
N GLN A 42 -12.05 10.20 12.02
CA GLN A 42 -12.80 10.73 13.14
C GLN A 42 -11.86 11.23 14.23
N TRP A 43 -12.08 12.47 14.64
CA TRP A 43 -11.41 13.10 15.77
C TRP A 43 -11.83 12.44 17.10
N GLN A 44 -10.87 12.23 18.00
CA GLN A 44 -11.07 11.60 19.31
C GLN A 44 -10.75 12.53 20.49
N GLY A 45 -10.46 13.81 20.23
CA GLY A 45 -10.09 14.80 21.25
C GLY A 45 -8.61 15.15 21.25
N ALA A 46 -8.31 16.43 21.47
CA ALA A 46 -6.96 16.99 21.35
C ALA A 46 -6.31 16.62 20.00
N SER A 47 -5.06 16.16 20.00
CA SER A 47 -4.31 15.69 18.82
C SER A 47 -4.77 14.33 18.29
N ARG A 48 -5.57 13.57 19.05
CA ARG A 48 -5.91 12.19 18.66
C ARG A 48 -7.01 12.12 17.63
N ASN A 49 -6.80 11.24 16.65
CA ASN A 49 -7.80 10.88 15.66
C ASN A 49 -7.50 9.48 15.11
N HIS A 50 -8.52 8.83 14.55
CA HIS A 50 -8.36 7.54 13.88
C HIS A 50 -8.94 7.56 12.47
N SER A 51 -8.30 6.84 11.57
CA SER A 51 -8.72 6.71 10.19
C SER A 51 -9.11 5.27 9.86
N ILE A 52 -10.24 5.08 9.19
CA ILE A 52 -10.76 3.78 8.77
C ILE A 52 -10.52 3.60 7.27
N VAL A 53 -9.76 2.56 6.93
CA VAL A 53 -9.52 2.12 5.55
C VAL A 53 -10.35 0.86 5.29
N ASN A 54 -11.46 1.03 4.55
CA ASN A 54 -12.39 -0.08 4.29
C ASN A 54 -12.60 -0.32 2.79
N THR A 55 -13.11 0.69 2.07
CA THR A 55 -13.56 0.53 0.69
C THR A 55 -12.65 1.21 -0.32
N PHE A 56 -12.62 0.67 -1.54
CA PHE A 56 -12.00 1.32 -2.69
C PHE A 56 -12.74 0.92 -3.96
N GLU A 57 -12.51 1.66 -5.03
CA GLU A 57 -13.03 1.33 -6.36
C GLU A 57 -11.83 1.06 -7.27
N GLY A 58 -11.94 0.04 -8.10
CA GLY A 58 -10.84 -0.40 -8.97
C GLY A 58 -11.24 -1.56 -9.85
N ALA A 59 -10.57 -1.73 -10.99
CA ALA A 59 -10.92 -2.76 -11.97
C ALA A 59 -12.43 -2.75 -12.34
N GLY A 60 -13.01 -1.56 -12.45
CA GLY A 60 -14.42 -1.35 -12.83
C GLY A 60 -15.46 -1.72 -11.78
N ARG A 61 -15.08 -2.00 -10.52
CA ARG A 61 -16.02 -2.35 -9.45
C ARG A 61 -15.64 -1.76 -8.09
N GLN A 62 -16.61 -1.79 -7.17
CA GLN A 62 -16.38 -1.47 -5.76
C GLN A 62 -15.86 -2.69 -5.00
N HIS A 63 -14.93 -2.46 -4.09
CA HIS A 63 -14.35 -3.47 -3.20
C HIS A 63 -14.47 -3.01 -1.76
N SER A 64 -14.60 -3.97 -0.85
CA SER A 64 -14.65 -3.77 0.59
C SER A 64 -13.78 -4.82 1.28
N ARG A 65 -13.09 -4.43 2.34
CA ARG A 65 -12.31 -5.37 3.14
C ARG A 65 -13.23 -6.17 4.06
N THR A 66 -12.87 -7.42 4.34
CA THR A 66 -13.56 -8.23 5.36
C THR A 66 -13.40 -7.62 6.74
N THR A 67 -12.22 -7.07 7.03
CA THR A 67 -11.91 -6.35 8.26
C THR A 67 -11.27 -5.01 7.88
N PRO A 68 -11.86 -3.86 8.26
CA PRO A 68 -11.25 -2.56 8.03
C PRO A 68 -9.93 -2.41 8.79
N PHE A 69 -8.98 -1.68 8.21
CA PHE A 69 -7.80 -1.22 8.96
C PHE A 69 -8.13 0.09 9.69
N VAL A 70 -7.59 0.23 10.90
CA VAL A 70 -7.64 1.46 11.68
C VAL A 70 -6.23 2.01 11.81
N LEU A 71 -6.04 3.27 11.42
CA LEU A 71 -4.79 4.00 11.58
C LEU A 71 -5.01 5.09 12.63
N GLU A 72 -4.35 4.95 13.77
CA GLU A 72 -4.35 5.96 14.83
C GLU A 72 -3.30 7.03 14.53
N ALA A 73 -3.61 8.27 14.87
CA ALA A 73 -2.66 9.38 14.84
C ALA A 73 -2.78 10.23 16.10
N ASP A 74 -1.65 10.72 16.56
CA ASP A 74 -1.49 11.61 17.72
C ASP A 74 -0.33 12.58 17.44
N GLU A 75 0.12 13.32 18.44
CA GLU A 75 1.34 14.12 18.39
C GLU A 75 2.23 13.79 19.60
N PRO A 76 3.56 13.97 19.50
CA PRO A 76 4.43 13.92 20.67
C PRO A 76 4.09 15.06 21.65
N GLN A 77 4.53 14.94 22.90
CA GLN A 77 4.21 15.92 23.95
C GLN A 77 4.65 17.35 23.61
N VAL A 78 5.79 17.51 22.92
CA VAL A 78 6.31 18.82 22.48
C VAL A 78 5.38 19.49 21.46
N LEU A 79 4.58 18.69 20.73
CA LEU A 79 3.53 19.11 19.81
C LEU A 79 2.12 18.97 20.42
N LEU A 80 2.03 19.09 21.75
CA LEU A 80 0.78 19.15 22.52
C LEU A 80 -0.06 17.87 22.50
N GLY A 81 0.53 16.72 22.13
CA GLY A 81 -0.14 15.42 22.15
C GLY A 81 0.27 14.53 23.31
N LYS A 82 -0.10 13.24 23.22
CA LYS A 82 0.14 12.23 24.27
C LYS A 82 1.12 11.15 23.84
N ASP A 83 1.71 11.26 22.65
CA ASP A 83 2.65 10.29 22.10
C ASP A 83 2.06 8.86 22.03
N SER A 84 0.75 8.75 21.78
CA SER A 84 0.03 7.47 21.78
C SER A 84 -0.08 6.79 20.41
N ALA A 85 0.34 7.49 19.35
CA ALA A 85 0.47 6.99 17.98
C ALA A 85 1.43 7.89 17.20
N ALA A 86 1.99 7.38 16.10
CA ALA A 86 2.79 8.17 15.16
C ALA A 86 1.99 9.39 14.67
N ASN A 87 2.68 10.48 14.41
CA ASN A 87 2.04 11.72 14.00
C ASN A 87 1.72 11.73 12.49
N PRO A 88 0.89 12.69 12.02
CA PRO A 88 0.48 12.72 10.62
C PRO A 88 1.63 12.81 9.62
N VAL A 89 2.73 13.52 9.94
CA VAL A 89 3.87 13.65 9.03
C VAL A 89 4.74 12.39 9.00
N GLU A 90 4.87 11.68 10.12
CA GLU A 90 5.50 10.35 10.18
C GLU A 90 4.71 9.32 9.38
N HIS A 91 3.36 9.36 9.44
CA HIS A 91 2.50 8.54 8.57
C HIS A 91 2.72 8.83 7.08
N LEU A 92 2.96 10.09 6.72
CA LEU A 92 3.30 10.46 5.34
C LEU A 92 4.64 9.87 4.90
N LEU A 93 5.67 9.96 5.73
CA LEU A 93 6.98 9.34 5.45
C LEU A 93 6.88 7.81 5.36
N HIS A 94 6.11 7.19 6.26
CA HIS A 94 5.80 5.76 6.20
C HIS A 94 5.14 5.37 4.88
N ALA A 95 4.12 6.12 4.44
CA ALA A 95 3.43 5.88 3.17
C ALA A 95 4.39 6.00 1.98
N LEU A 96 5.27 7.00 1.99
CA LEU A 96 6.27 7.21 0.94
C LEU A 96 7.28 6.06 0.89
N ALA A 97 7.90 5.71 2.03
CA ALA A 97 8.85 4.60 2.13
C ALA A 97 8.23 3.28 1.63
N SER A 98 7.01 2.98 2.09
CA SER A 98 6.29 1.76 1.71
C SER A 98 5.99 1.71 0.20
N CYS A 99 5.59 2.85 -0.38
CA CYS A 99 5.26 2.94 -1.80
C CYS A 99 6.51 2.74 -2.69
N LEU A 100 7.63 3.38 -2.34
CA LEU A 100 8.89 3.27 -3.08
C LEU A 100 9.44 1.83 -3.02
N THR A 101 9.46 1.23 -1.83
CA THR A 101 9.91 -0.16 -1.64
C THR A 101 9.06 -1.13 -2.46
N THR A 102 7.74 -1.04 -2.36
CA THR A 102 6.82 -1.91 -3.12
C THR A 102 7.01 -1.76 -4.62
N SER A 103 7.11 -0.52 -5.10
CA SER A 103 7.30 -0.23 -6.53
C SER A 103 8.61 -0.82 -7.05
N MET A 104 9.70 -0.64 -6.31
CA MET A 104 11.01 -1.20 -6.66
C MET A 104 10.97 -2.72 -6.72
N VAL A 105 10.40 -3.39 -5.70
CA VAL A 105 10.30 -4.85 -5.63
C VAL A 105 9.47 -5.39 -6.79
N TYR A 106 8.33 -4.76 -7.13
CA TYR A 106 7.48 -5.18 -8.24
C TYR A 106 8.19 -5.05 -9.59
N HIS A 107 8.93 -3.96 -9.80
CA HIS A 107 9.72 -3.78 -11.02
C HIS A 107 10.89 -4.77 -11.11
N ALA A 108 11.57 -5.07 -10.00
CA ALA A 108 12.63 -6.07 -9.96
C ALA A 108 12.07 -7.47 -10.30
N ALA A 109 10.94 -7.84 -9.68
CA ALA A 109 10.26 -9.11 -9.95
C ALA A 109 9.85 -9.24 -11.42
N ALA A 110 9.24 -8.20 -12.00
CA ALA A 110 8.87 -8.17 -13.42
C ALA A 110 10.05 -8.34 -14.38
N ARG A 111 11.27 -7.99 -13.92
CA ARG A 111 12.52 -8.13 -14.69
C ARG A 111 13.31 -9.40 -14.35
N GLY A 112 12.79 -10.26 -13.46
CA GLY A 112 13.49 -11.46 -13.00
C GLY A 112 14.72 -11.17 -12.13
N ILE A 113 14.80 -9.98 -11.53
CA ILE A 113 15.91 -9.57 -10.66
C ILE A 113 15.55 -9.99 -9.23
N GLN A 114 16.31 -10.94 -8.69
CA GLN A 114 16.17 -11.37 -7.30
C GLN A 114 16.77 -10.31 -6.37
N ILE A 115 16.04 -9.97 -5.32
CA ILE A 115 16.52 -9.10 -4.24
C ILE A 115 16.71 -9.96 -2.99
N GLU A 116 17.87 -9.79 -2.35
CA GLU A 116 18.17 -10.43 -1.06
C GLU A 116 17.62 -9.60 0.10
N GLU A 117 17.81 -8.27 0.06
CA GLU A 117 17.39 -7.35 1.13
C GLU A 117 17.14 -5.93 0.60
N VAL A 118 16.21 -5.20 1.24
CA VAL A 118 15.93 -3.78 0.99
C VAL A 118 15.62 -3.07 2.31
N GLU A 119 16.34 -2.00 2.59
CA GLU A 119 16.05 -1.07 3.68
C GLU A 119 16.16 0.38 3.20
N SER A 120 15.41 1.29 3.82
CA SER A 120 15.50 2.74 3.54
C SER A 120 15.15 3.57 4.78
N SER A 121 15.76 4.74 4.87
CA SER A 121 15.52 5.75 5.91
C SER A 121 15.10 7.06 5.25
N LEU A 122 14.06 7.70 5.77
CA LEU A 122 13.52 8.95 5.25
C LEU A 122 13.47 10.00 6.36
N GLU A 123 13.71 11.25 5.99
CA GLU A 123 13.63 12.43 6.85
C GLU A 123 12.93 13.55 6.07
N GLY A 124 12.27 14.46 6.78
CA GLY A 124 11.66 15.65 6.20
C GLY A 124 11.42 16.72 7.26
N ASP A 125 11.83 17.95 6.95
CA ASP A 125 11.65 19.11 7.81
C ASP A 125 10.29 19.79 7.56
N ILE A 126 9.75 20.41 8.62
CA ILE A 126 8.55 21.25 8.57
C ILE A 126 8.73 22.45 9.51
N ASP A 127 8.44 23.66 9.03
CA ASP A 127 8.50 24.94 9.76
C ASP A 127 7.13 25.33 10.38
#